data_AF-A0AAW7AWG1-F1
#
_entry.id   AF-A0AAW7AWG1-F1
#
_cell.length_a   1.000
_cell.length_b   1.000
_cell.length_c   1.000
_cell.angle_alpha   90.00
_cell.angle_beta   90.00
_cell.angle_gamma   90.00
#
_symmetry.space_group_name_H-M   'P 1'
#
loop_
_entity.id
_entity.type
_entity.pdbx_description
1 polymer ?
#
loop_
_entity_poly.entity_id
_entity_poly.type
_entity_poly.pdbx_seq_one_letter_code
_entity_poly.pdbx_strand_id
1 'polypeptide(L)'
;MVRSLLAISAGASMGAVLRWSLGLTLNTLFPLIPLGTLVANLLGGYCIGVALGVFGAFPELGPEWRLLVITGFLGALTTFSTYSAEVATLLQQERFFVALAAIALHNIGSLCMTFLGLGSFTLAKSFFQ
;
A
#
# COMPACT_ATOMS: atom_id res chain seq x y z
N MET A 1 17.49 -0.04 -18.89
CA MET A 1 16.67 1.20 -18.91
C MET A 1 15.26 0.97 -19.45
N VAL A 2 15.07 0.62 -20.74
CA VAL A 2 13.70 0.42 -21.29
C VAL A 2 12.90 -0.65 -20.54
N ARG A 3 13.50 -1.81 -20.24
CA ARG A 3 12.85 -2.88 -19.46
C ARG A 3 12.39 -2.40 -18.07
N SER A 4 13.22 -1.62 -17.40
CA SER A 4 12.93 -1.01 -16.09
C SER A 4 11.74 -0.06 -16.18
N LEU A 5 11.71 0.81 -17.19
CA LEU A 5 10.59 1.73 -17.42
C LEU A 5 9.29 0.97 -17.69
N LEU A 6 9.33 -0.06 -18.53
CA LEU A 6 8.15 -0.88 -18.81
C LEU A 6 7.63 -1.58 -17.56
N ALA A 7 8.53 -2.14 -16.74
CA ALA A 7 8.18 -2.79 -15.48
C ALA A 7 7.49 -1.82 -14.50
N ILE A 8 8.08 -0.64 -14.29
CA ILE A 8 7.53 0.40 -13.41
C ILE A 8 6.16 0.85 -13.94
N SER A 9 6.07 1.19 -15.23
CA SER A 9 4.83 1.71 -15.83
C SER A 9 3.70 0.71 -15.80
N ALA A 10 3.97 -0.57 -16.05
CA ALA A 10 2.98 -1.63 -15.98
C ALA A 10 2.45 -1.80 -14.55
N GLY A 11 3.35 -1.94 -13.57
CA GLY A 11 2.97 -2.03 -12.16
C GLY A 11 2.18 -0.80 -11.71
N ALA A 12 2.68 0.40 -12.02
CA ALA A 12 2.08 1.66 -11.60
C ALA A 12 0.66 1.83 -12.17
N SER A 13 0.45 1.48 -13.43
CA SER A 13 -0.88 1.53 -14.05
C SER A 13 -1.87 0.61 -13.33
N MET A 14 -1.46 -0.63 -13.03
CA MET A 14 -2.29 -1.57 -12.28
C MET A 14 -2.60 -1.08 -10.87
N GLY A 15 -1.59 -0.57 -10.15
CA GLY A 15 -1.76 -0.07 -8.78
C GLY A 15 -2.68 1.15 -8.73
N ALA A 16 -2.50 2.11 -9.65
CA ALA A 16 -3.34 3.30 -9.74
C ALA A 16 -4.79 2.96 -10.08
N VAL A 17 -5.03 2.06 -11.04
CA VAL A 17 -6.39 1.61 -11.41
C VAL A 17 -7.06 0.93 -10.23
N LEU A 18 -6.37 0.01 -9.55
CA LEU A 18 -6.93 -0.67 -8.37
C LEU A 18 -7.27 0.33 -7.26
N ARG A 19 -6.36 1.25 -6.93
CA ARG A 19 -6.63 2.29 -5.93
C ARG A 19 -7.84 3.15 -6.32
N TRP A 20 -7.94 3.53 -7.58
CA TRP A 20 -9.09 4.30 -8.08
C TRP A 20 -10.39 3.51 -7.93
N SER A 21 -10.41 2.22 -8.30
CA SER A 21 -11.58 1.34 -8.13
C SER A 21 -11.96 1.15 -6.65
N LEU A 22 -10.99 1.01 -5.75
CA LEU A 22 -11.23 0.98 -4.30
C LEU A 22 -11.84 2.31 -3.83
N GLY A 23 -11.34 3.44 -4.32
CA GLY A 23 -11.89 4.76 -4.03
C GLY A 23 -13.35 4.90 -4.45
N LEU A 24 -13.70 4.47 -5.67
CA LEU A 24 -15.08 4.52 -6.17
C LEU A 24 -16.06 3.68 -5.36
N THR A 25 -15.61 2.51 -4.89
CA THR A 25 -16.49 1.53 -4.25
C THR A 25 -16.59 1.71 -2.74
N LEU A 26 -15.51 2.15 -2.08
CA LEU A 26 -15.42 2.12 -0.61
C LEU A 26 -15.38 3.51 0.04
N ASN A 27 -14.91 4.57 -0.64
CA ASN A 27 -14.77 5.89 0.01
C ASN A 27 -16.11 6.51 0.41
N THR A 28 -17.20 6.15 -0.28
CA THR A 28 -18.55 6.66 0.00
C THR A 28 -19.24 5.91 1.15
N LEU A 29 -18.76 4.73 1.54
CA LEU A 29 -19.40 3.90 2.57
C LEU A 29 -19.24 4.49 3.98
N PHE A 30 -18.14 5.21 4.22
CA PHE A 30 -17.89 5.85 5.51
C PHE A 30 -17.26 7.23 5.32
N PRO A 31 -18.07 8.30 5.17
CA PRO A 31 -17.59 9.64 4.82
C PRO A 31 -16.63 10.28 5.83
N LEU A 32 -16.57 9.75 7.05
CA LEU A 32 -15.63 10.17 8.09
C LEU A 32 -14.18 9.80 7.76
N ILE A 33 -13.96 8.61 7.20
CA ILE A 33 -12.64 8.06 6.87
C ILE A 33 -12.79 7.30 5.54
N PRO A 34 -12.23 7.81 4.44
CA PRO A 34 -12.34 7.19 3.12
C PRO A 34 -11.73 5.77 3.09
N LEU A 35 -12.58 4.75 3.17
CA LEU A 35 -12.15 3.37 3.37
C LEU A 35 -11.37 2.81 2.19
N GLY A 36 -11.62 3.27 0.97
CA GLY A 36 -10.86 2.87 -0.21
C GLY A 36 -9.41 3.32 -0.13
N THR A 37 -9.15 4.56 0.29
CA THR A 37 -7.80 5.08 0.54
C THR A 37 -7.12 4.29 1.67
N LEU A 38 -7.84 4.02 2.76
CA LEU A 38 -7.32 3.25 3.89
C LEU A 38 -6.97 1.81 3.48
N VAL A 39 -7.88 1.09 2.82
CA VAL A 39 -7.65 -0.28 2.35
C VAL A 39 -6.50 -0.35 1.37
N ALA A 40 -6.39 0.60 0.43
CA ALA A 40 -5.26 0.64 -0.51
C ALA A 40 -3.92 0.75 0.22
N ASN A 41 -3.82 1.62 1.24
CA ASN A 41 -2.61 1.80 2.03
C ASN A 41 -2.30 0.59 2.92
N LEU A 42 -3.29 0.01 3.61
CA LEU A 42 -3.12 -1.17 4.45
C LEU A 42 -2.73 -2.42 3.64
N LEU A 43 -3.41 -2.66 2.51
CA LEU A 43 -3.09 -3.74 1.60
C LEU A 43 -1.68 -3.56 1.02
N GLY A 44 -1.33 -2.33 0.62
CA GLY A 44 0.01 -2.01 0.16
C GLY A 44 1.07 -2.28 1.23
N GLY A 45 0.80 -1.91 2.48
CA GLY A 45 1.62 -2.24 3.65
C GLY A 45 1.84 -3.75 3.82
N TYR A 46 0.78 -4.54 3.76
CA TYR A 46 0.90 -6.00 3.84
C TYR A 46 1.74 -6.58 2.70
N CYS A 47 1.43 -6.19 1.46
CA CYS A 47 2.10 -6.69 0.29
C CYS A 47 3.58 -6.28 0.22
N ILE A 48 3.96 -5.09 0.70
CA ILE A 48 5.39 -4.71 0.77
C ILE A 48 6.14 -5.60 1.77
N GLY A 49 5.52 -5.95 2.90
CA GLY A 49 6.10 -6.90 3.85
C GLY A 49 6.38 -8.26 3.22
N VAL A 50 5.40 -8.83 2.51
CA VAL A 50 5.58 -10.09 1.77
C VAL A 50 6.67 -9.96 0.70
N ALA A 51 6.64 -8.88 -0.09
CA ALA A 51 7.60 -8.64 -1.16
C ALA A 51 9.04 -8.54 -0.64
N LEU A 52 9.26 -7.87 0.49
CA LEU A 52 10.58 -7.81 1.15
C LEU A 52 11.07 -9.21 1.53
N GLY A 53 10.20 -10.06 2.09
CA GLY A 53 10.53 -11.44 2.41
C GLY A 53 10.92 -12.26 1.17
N VAL A 54 10.07 -12.24 0.14
CA VAL A 54 10.29 -12.97 -1.13
C VAL A 54 11.59 -12.52 -1.79
N PHE A 55 11.77 -11.22 -2.04
CA PHE A 55 12.95 -10.72 -2.74
C PHE A 55 14.23 -10.78 -1.93
N GLY A 56 14.14 -10.92 -0.60
CA GLY A 56 15.28 -11.23 0.26
C GLY A 56 15.68 -12.71 0.19
N ALA A 57 14.71 -13.62 0.05
CA ALA A 57 14.98 -15.06 -0.05
C ALA A 57 15.43 -15.51 -1.43
N PHE A 58 15.03 -14.80 -2.50
CA PHE A 58 15.37 -15.10 -3.89
C PHE A 58 16.15 -13.92 -4.52
N PRO A 59 17.41 -13.68 -4.10
CA PRO A 59 18.21 -12.56 -4.59
C PRO A 59 18.49 -12.62 -6.10
N GLU A 60 18.47 -13.82 -6.70
CA GLU A 60 18.68 -14.08 -8.12
C GLU A 60 17.56 -13.57 -9.04
N LEU A 61 16.38 -13.22 -8.48
CA LEU A 61 15.32 -12.61 -9.26
C LEU A 61 15.78 -11.27 -9.86
N GLY A 62 15.49 -11.11 -11.15
CA GLY A 62 15.85 -9.92 -11.91
C GLY A 62 15.31 -8.62 -11.28
N PRO A 63 16.07 -7.51 -11.37
CA PRO A 63 15.72 -6.23 -10.72
C PRO A 63 14.37 -5.67 -11.21
N GLU A 64 13.95 -6.00 -12.42
CA GLU A 64 12.66 -5.61 -12.99
C GLU A 64 11.46 -6.08 -12.17
N TRP A 65 11.54 -7.23 -11.48
CA TRP A 65 10.45 -7.71 -10.64
C TRP A 65 10.25 -6.85 -9.40
N ARG A 66 11.35 -6.42 -8.77
CA ARG A 66 11.31 -5.46 -7.67
C ARG A 66 10.74 -4.13 -8.14
N LEU A 67 11.15 -3.65 -9.30
CA LEU A 67 10.64 -2.40 -9.88
C LEU A 67 9.15 -2.49 -10.23
N LEU A 68 8.68 -3.61 -10.79
CA LEU A 68 7.29 -3.82 -11.12
C LEU A 68 6.42 -3.85 -9.87
N VAL A 69 6.80 -4.65 -8.88
CA VAL A 69 5.99 -4.88 -7.67
C VAL A 69 6.10 -3.72 -6.70
N ILE A 70 7.31 -3.35 -6.28
CA ILE A 70 7.53 -2.38 -5.21
C ILE A 70 7.36 -0.96 -5.74
N THR A 71 8.19 -0.56 -6.70
CA THR A 71 8.20 0.82 -7.20
C THR A 71 6.95 1.15 -8.03
N GLY A 72 6.54 0.22 -8.89
CA GLY A 72 5.37 0.38 -9.75
C GLY A 72 4.07 0.15 -8.97
N PHE A 73 3.70 -1.12 -8.79
CA PHE A 73 2.38 -1.51 -8.28
C PHE A 73 2.10 -0.98 -6.88
N LEU A 74 2.93 -1.30 -5.89
CA LEU A 74 2.71 -0.87 -4.51
C LEU A 74 2.90 0.64 -4.35
N GLY A 75 3.86 1.23 -5.07
CA GLY A 75 4.06 2.68 -5.11
C GLY A 75 2.84 3.45 -5.62
N ALA A 76 2.12 2.92 -6.62
CA ALA A 76 0.94 3.58 -7.17
C ALA A 76 -0.39 3.17 -6.50
N LEU A 77 -0.46 1.95 -5.94
CA LEU A 77 -1.58 1.46 -5.13
C LEU A 77 -1.69 2.25 -3.83
N THR A 78 -0.57 2.50 -3.16
CA THR A 78 -0.54 3.33 -1.96
C THR A 78 -0.53 4.82 -2.33
N THR A 79 -0.96 5.68 -1.41
CA THR A 79 -0.99 7.13 -1.64
C THR A 79 -0.81 7.89 -0.33
N PHE A 80 0.21 8.74 -0.30
CA PHE A 80 0.38 9.71 0.78
C PHE A 80 -0.34 11.03 0.48
N SER A 81 -0.40 11.45 -0.79
CA SER A 81 -1.00 12.73 -1.18
C SER A 81 -2.52 12.75 -0.96
N THR A 82 -3.23 11.68 -1.33
CA THR A 82 -4.68 11.55 -1.09
C THR A 82 -4.99 11.54 0.41
N TYR A 83 -4.29 10.68 1.17
CA TYR A 83 -4.36 10.64 2.62
C TYR A 83 -4.12 12.03 3.26
N SER A 84 -3.08 12.74 2.81
CA SER A 84 -2.76 14.07 3.33
C SER A 84 -3.86 15.09 3.06
N ALA A 85 -4.49 15.05 1.89
CA ALA A 85 -5.60 15.95 1.56
C ALA A 85 -6.84 15.63 2.41
N GLU A 86 -7.17 14.35 2.60
CA GLU A 86 -8.28 13.90 3.44
C GLU A 86 -8.10 14.37 4.90
N VAL A 87 -6.90 14.19 5.47
CA VAL A 87 -6.58 14.67 6.83
C VAL A 87 -6.63 16.19 6.89
N ALA A 88 -6.06 16.90 5.91
CA ALA A 88 -6.10 18.36 5.88
C ALA A 88 -7.53 18.89 5.85
N THR A 89 -8.43 18.27 5.08
CA THR A 89 -9.86 18.60 5.08
C THR A 89 -10.50 18.39 6.44
N LEU A 90 -10.22 17.28 7.12
CA LEU A 90 -10.73 17.02 8.48
C LEU A 90 -10.25 18.08 9.48
N LEU A 91 -9.00 18.50 9.39
CA LEU A 91 -8.43 19.55 10.24
C LEU A 91 -9.06 20.93 9.96
N GLN A 92 -9.27 21.28 8.69
CA GLN A 92 -9.96 22.52 8.30
C GLN A 92 -11.43 22.55 8.76
N GLN A 93 -12.06 21.40 8.89
CA GLN A 93 -13.40 21.24 9.45
C GLN A 93 -13.42 21.17 10.98
N GLU A 94 -12.27 21.40 11.65
CA GLU A 94 -12.11 21.31 13.11
C GLU A 94 -12.42 19.92 13.70
N ARG A 95 -12.39 18.87 12.87
CA ARG A 95 -12.69 17.48 13.27
C ARG A 95 -11.44 16.76 13.78
N PHE A 96 -10.78 17.36 14.79
CA PHE A 96 -9.46 16.94 15.26
C PHE A 96 -9.37 15.47 15.68
N PHE A 97 -10.39 14.96 16.38
CA PHE A 97 -10.41 13.57 16.82
C PHE A 97 -10.42 12.58 15.64
N VAL A 98 -11.22 12.87 14.60
CA VAL A 98 -11.30 12.03 13.40
C VAL A 98 -10.00 12.14 12.60
N ALA A 99 -9.44 13.34 12.47
CA ALA A 99 -8.15 13.54 11.82
C ALA A 99 -7.05 12.70 12.51
N LEU A 100 -6.98 12.75 13.85
CA LEU A 100 -6.01 11.96 14.61
C LEU A 100 -6.22 10.46 14.43
N ALA A 101 -7.47 9.99 14.44
CA ALA A 101 -7.80 8.59 14.18
C ALA A 101 -7.37 8.16 12.77
N ALA A 102 -7.63 8.98 11.74
CA ALA A 102 -7.21 8.70 10.36
C ALA A 102 -5.68 8.62 10.24
N ILE A 103 -4.95 9.58 10.85
CA ILE A 103 -3.47 9.56 10.91
C ILE A 103 -2.97 8.27 11.57
N ALA A 104 -3.53 7.89 12.71
CA ALA A 104 -3.13 6.69 13.43
C ALA A 104 -3.42 5.42 12.62
N LEU A 105 -4.64 5.28 12.07
CA LEU A 105 -5.05 4.13 11.27
C LEU A 105 -4.16 3.93 10.04
N HIS A 106 -3.85 5.01 9.32
CA HIS A 106 -2.96 4.91 8.17
C HIS A 106 -1.55 4.53 8.56
N ASN A 107 -0.93 5.23 9.50
CA ASN A 107 0.49 5.04 9.79
C ASN A 107 0.75 3.78 10.60
N ILE A 108 0.06 3.63 11.75
CA ILE A 108 0.23 2.47 12.63
C ILE A 108 -0.32 1.24 11.92
N GLY A 109 -1.49 1.33 11.30
CA GLY A 109 -2.09 0.21 10.58
C GLY A 109 -1.21 -0.29 9.44
N SER A 110 -0.65 0.60 8.60
CA SER A 110 0.21 0.17 7.48
C SER A 110 1.52 -0.45 7.99
N LEU A 111 2.08 0.06 9.08
CA LEU A 111 3.26 -0.53 9.71
C LEU A 111 2.97 -1.92 10.29
N CYS A 112 1.86 -2.08 11.01
CA CYS A 112 1.39 -3.38 11.49
C CYS A 112 1.20 -4.36 10.32
N MET A 113 0.55 -3.92 9.25
CA MET A 113 0.35 -4.74 8.04
C MET A 113 1.68 -5.15 7.41
N THR A 114 2.67 -4.27 7.38
CA THR A 114 4.03 -4.58 6.88
C THR A 114 4.67 -5.72 7.68
N PHE A 115 4.62 -5.65 9.02
CA PHE A 115 5.15 -6.72 9.87
C PHE A 115 4.36 -8.01 9.74
N LEU A 116 3.03 -7.93 9.60
CA LEU A 116 2.20 -9.10 9.32
C LEU A 116 2.58 -9.76 7.99
N GLY A 117 2.81 -8.98 6.94
CA GLY A 117 3.25 -9.50 5.64
C GLY A 117 4.61 -10.22 5.70
N LEU A 118 5.57 -9.64 6.43
CA LEU A 118 6.85 -10.30 6.72
C LEU A 118 6.65 -11.60 7.50
N GLY A 119 5.83 -11.58 8.56
CA GLY A 119 5.51 -12.74 9.37
C GLY A 119 4.87 -13.87 8.57
N SER A 120 3.92 -13.55 7.68
CA SER A 120 3.29 -14.50 6.78
C SER A 120 4.30 -15.16 5.85
N PHE A 121 5.25 -14.40 5.30
CA PHE A 121 6.31 -14.97 4.47
C PHE A 121 7.22 -15.91 5.28
N THR A 122 7.65 -15.50 6.48
CA THR A 122 8.48 -16.33 7.36
C THR A 122 7.78 -17.64 7.72
N LEU A 123 6.50 -17.58 8.08
CA LEU A 123 5.68 -18.75 8.40
C LEU A 123 5.51 -19.66 7.18
N ALA A 124 5.25 -19.10 5.99
CA ALA A 124 5.16 -19.90 4.78
C ALA A 124 6.48 -20.63 4.50
N LYS A 125 7.62 -19.94 4.62
CA LYS A 125 8.95 -20.51 4.41
C LYS A 125 9.24 -21.68 5.35
N SER A 126 8.81 -21.63 6.61
CA SER A 126 9.07 -22.71 7.56
C SER A 126 8.37 -24.04 7.23
N PHE A 127 7.36 -24.05 6.37
CA PHE A 127 6.70 -25.28 5.91
C PHE A 127 7.42 -25.97 4.75
N PHE A 128 8.32 -25.27 4.06
CA PHE A 128 9.07 -25.78 2.91
C PHE A 128 10.56 -26.02 3.20
N GLN A 129 10.97 -25.86 4.46
CA GLN A 129 12.27 -26.26 5.00
C GLN A 129 12.14 -27.60 5.70
#